data_AF-A0A843LU29-F1
#
_entry.id   AF-A0A843LU29-F1
#
_cell.length_a   1.000
_cell.length_b   1.000
_cell.length_c   1.000
_cell.angle_alpha   90.00
_cell.angle_beta   90.00
_cell.angle_gamma   90.00
#
_symmetry.space_group_name_H-M   'P 1'
#
loop_
_entity.id
_entity.type
_entity.pdbx_description
1 polymer ?
#
loop_
_entity_poly.entity_id
_entity_poly.type
_entity_poly.pdbx_seq_one_letter_code
_entity_poly.pdbx_strand_id
1 'polypeptide(L)'
;EYKKVPLAPICDESLCTYCYECVSSCPEEAIPDMDPGQTDADLCSACTACIYTCPEDARYFTGDLFEGMKERFLTNFNQRKESEFYL
;
A
#
# COMPACT_ATOMS: atom_id res chain seq x y z
N GLU A 1 19.64 -4.27 8.76
CA GLU A 1 18.74 -3.11 8.99
C GLU A 1 17.61 -3.18 7.99
N TYR A 2 16.35 -3.09 8.45
CA TYR A 2 15.19 -3.08 7.57
C TYR A 2 15.03 -1.68 6.98
N LYS A 3 15.18 -1.53 5.66
CA LYS A 3 14.97 -0.25 4.98
C LYS A 3 13.47 -0.04 4.80
N LYS A 4 12.89 0.86 5.60
CA LYS A 4 11.50 1.29 5.47
C LYS A 4 11.28 1.95 4.12
N VAL A 5 10.22 1.56 3.44
CA VAL A 5 9.80 2.22 2.19
C VAL A 5 9.15 3.55 2.56
N PRO A 6 9.56 4.69 1.97
CA PRO A 6 8.99 6.00 2.29
C PRO A 6 7.68 6.23 1.51
N LEU A 7 6.76 5.27 1.55
CA LEU A 7 5.46 5.29 0.89
C LEU A 7 4.41 4.77 1.88
N ALA A 8 3.30 5.50 2.02
CA ALA A 8 2.13 5.07 2.76
C ALA A 8 0.89 5.17 1.86
N PRO A 9 -0.08 4.24 1.94
CA PRO A 9 -1.33 4.34 1.20
C PRO A 9 -2.15 5.55 1.65
N ILE A 10 -2.76 6.25 0.70
CA ILE A 10 -3.77 7.27 0.97
C ILE A 10 -5.17 6.67 0.83
N CYS A 11 -6.18 7.36 1.37
CA CYS A 11 -7.58 7.04 1.15
C CYS A 11 -8.24 8.14 0.31
N ASP A 12 -9.01 7.77 -0.70
CA ASP A 12 -9.94 8.64 -1.39
C ASP A 12 -11.25 8.71 -0.60
N GLU A 13 -11.48 9.83 0.08
CA GLU A 13 -12.68 10.06 0.88
C GLU A 13 -13.98 10.04 0.06
N SER A 14 -13.91 10.29 -1.26
CA SER A 14 -15.10 10.25 -2.13
C SER A 14 -15.60 8.84 -2.41
N LEU A 15 -14.72 7.84 -2.28
CA LEU A 15 -15.03 6.41 -2.44
C LEU A 15 -15.20 5.70 -1.09
N CYS A 16 -14.61 6.23 -0.02
CA CYS A 16 -14.66 5.62 1.30
C CYS A 16 -16.08 5.61 1.88
N THR A 17 -16.60 4.41 2.14
CA THR A 17 -17.91 4.19 2.78
C THR A 17 -17.83 4.08 4.30
N TYR A 18 -16.64 4.29 4.89
CA TYR A 18 -16.38 4.12 6.32
C TYR A 18 -16.79 2.72 6.82
N CYS A 19 -16.38 1.67 6.10
CA CYS A 19 -16.65 0.28 6.49
C CYS A 19 -15.67 -0.27 7.54
N TYR A 20 -14.57 0.44 7.82
CA TYR A 20 -13.53 0.10 8.80
C TYR A 20 -12.74 -1.20 8.55
N GLU A 21 -12.92 -1.87 7.41
CA GLU A 21 -12.17 -3.10 7.08
C GLU A 21 -10.64 -2.87 6.95
N CYS A 22 -10.24 -1.66 6.57
CA CYS A 22 -8.83 -1.29 6.52
C CYS A 22 -8.20 -1.12 7.92
N VAL A 23 -9.01 -0.73 8.90
CA VAL A 23 -8.59 -0.57 10.30
C VAL A 23 -8.35 -1.96 10.91
N SER A 24 -9.32 -2.87 10.75
CA SER A 24 -9.23 -4.23 11.27
C SER A 24 -8.11 -5.06 10.65
N SER A 25 -7.75 -4.79 9.39
CA SER A 25 -6.70 -5.54 8.68
C SER A 25 -5.28 -5.00 8.90
N CYS A 26 -5.12 -3.84 9.56
CA CYS A 26 -3.81 -3.21 9.73
C CYS A 26 -3.03 -3.85 10.90
N PRO A 27 -1.91 -4.56 10.65
CA PRO A 27 -1.14 -5.20 11.73
C PRO A 27 -0.34 -4.22 12.59
N GLU A 28 -0.09 -3.01 12.08
CA GLU A 28 0.68 -1.96 12.78
C GLU A 28 -0.22 -0.92 13.47
N GLU A 29 -1.55 -1.08 13.39
CA GLU A 29 -2.52 -0.09 13.90
C GLU A 29 -2.27 1.33 13.35
N ALA A 30 -1.73 1.42 12.13
CA ALA A 30 -1.37 2.69 11.49
C ALA A 30 -2.58 3.48 10.96
N ILE A 31 -3.79 2.92 11.03
CA ILE A 31 -5.02 3.57 10.58
C ILE A 31 -5.86 3.86 11.82
N PRO A 32 -6.15 5.13 12.15
CA PRO A 32 -6.89 5.47 13.37
C PRO A 32 -8.33 4.95 13.35
N ASP A 33 -8.79 4.37 14.47
CA ASP A 33 -10.19 3.93 14.64
C ASP A 33 -11.21 5.06 14.47
N MET A 34 -10.81 6.29 14.79
CA MET A 34 -11.68 7.47 14.71
C MET A 34 -11.82 8.01 13.27
N ASP A 35 -10.88 7.67 12.39
CA ASP A 35 -10.84 8.17 11.01
C ASP A 35 -10.14 7.15 10.08
N PRO A 36 -10.92 6.26 9.42
CA PRO A 36 -10.39 5.28 8.49
C PRO A 36 -9.96 5.90 7.16
N GLY A 37 -10.03 7.23 6.97
CA GLY A 37 -9.47 7.93 5.82
C GLY A 37 -7.97 8.24 5.97
N GLN A 38 -7.45 8.24 7.20
CA GLN A 38 -6.07 8.58 7.48
C GLN A 38 -5.15 7.35 7.53
N THR A 39 -3.85 7.61 7.38
CA THR A 39 -2.79 6.62 7.57
C THR A 39 -1.61 7.32 8.24
N ASP A 40 -1.16 6.82 9.38
CA ASP A 40 0.07 7.22 10.03
C ASP A 40 1.27 6.63 9.27
N ALA A 41 2.00 7.50 8.57
CA ALA A 41 3.15 7.10 7.76
C ALA A 41 4.34 6.63 8.61
N ASP A 42 4.44 7.01 9.88
CA ASP A 42 5.51 6.60 10.79
C ASP A 42 5.30 5.17 11.30
N LEU A 43 4.05 4.75 11.48
CA LEU A 43 3.69 3.37 11.83
C LEU A 43 3.56 2.45 10.62
N CYS A 44 3.12 2.96 9.47
CA CYS A 44 2.85 2.12 8.30
C CYS A 44 4.10 1.38 7.78
N SER A 45 4.00 0.05 7.67
CA SER A 45 5.04 -0.82 7.09
C SER A 45 4.88 -1.06 5.59
N ALA A 46 3.91 -0.40 4.93
CA ALA A 46 3.59 -0.54 3.51
C ALA A 46 3.24 -1.98 3.07
N CYS A 47 2.66 -2.78 3.96
CA CYS A 47 2.30 -4.19 3.71
C CYS A 47 1.14 -4.39 2.71
N THR A 48 0.42 -3.33 2.34
CA THR A 48 -0.71 -3.31 1.37
C THR A 48 -1.99 -4.05 1.79
N ALA A 49 -2.09 -4.54 3.03
CA ALA A 49 -3.30 -5.22 3.51
C ALA A 49 -4.56 -4.36 3.38
N CYS A 50 -4.49 -3.08 3.78
CA CYS A 50 -5.61 -2.15 3.69
C CYS A 50 -6.04 -1.79 2.25
N ILE A 51 -5.13 -1.93 1.28
CA ILE A 51 -5.45 -1.77 -0.15
C ILE A 51 -6.24 -2.99 -0.62
N TYR A 52 -5.75 -4.19 -0.29
CA TYR A 52 -6.36 -5.44 -0.71
C TYR A 52 -7.76 -5.67 -0.10
N THR A 53 -7.96 -5.29 1.16
CA THR A 53 -9.23 -5.54 1.85
C THR A 53 -10.29 -4.45 1.60
N CYS A 54 -9.94 -3.33 0.98
CA CYS A 54 -10.89 -2.25 0.74
C CYS A 54 -11.88 -2.64 -0.38
N PRO A 55 -13.19 -2.77 -0.10
CA PRO A 55 -14.15 -3.20 -1.11
C PRO A 55 -14.46 -2.12 -2.17
N GLU A 56 -14.19 -0.86 -1.86
CA GLU A 56 -14.47 0.30 -2.73
C GLU A 56 -13.23 0.75 -3.52
N ASP A 57 -12.12 0.02 -3.42
CA ASP A 57 -10.81 0.41 -3.99
C ASP A 57 -10.38 1.84 -3.57
N ALA A 58 -10.86 2.33 -2.43
CA ALA A 58 -10.63 3.69 -1.96
C ALA A 58 -9.19 3.92 -1.49
N ARG A 59 -8.38 2.88 -1.31
CA ARG A 59 -7.00 2.96 -0.79
C ARG A 59 -5.97 2.58 -1.84
N TYR A 60 -4.96 3.42 -2.03
CA TYR A 60 -3.91 3.19 -3.03
C TYR A 60 -2.64 3.99 -2.72
N PHE A 61 -1.54 3.62 -3.36
CA PHE A 61 -0.33 4.45 -3.40
C PHE A 61 -0.44 5.51 -4.50
N THR A 62 0.08 6.70 -4.24
CA THR A 62 0.14 7.80 -5.19
C THR A 62 1.41 8.62 -5.01
N GLY A 63 1.58 9.64 -5.85
CA GLY A 63 2.67 10.61 -5.79
C GLY A 63 3.86 10.24 -6.67
N ASP A 64 4.72 11.23 -6.90
CA ASP A 64 5.85 11.15 -7.85
C ASP A 64 6.79 9.99 -7.55
N LEU A 65 7.02 9.70 -6.27
CA LEU A 65 7.87 8.59 -5.85
C LEU A 65 7.29 7.24 -6.30
N PHE A 66 5.99 7.01 -6.10
CA PHE A 66 5.35 5.77 -6.48
C PHE A 66 5.32 5.61 -8.01
N GLU A 67 4.96 6.67 -8.74
CA GLU A 67 4.92 6.62 -10.21
C GLU A 67 6.33 6.39 -10.81
N GLY A 68 7.37 7.03 -10.27
CA GLY A 68 8.75 6.76 -10.70
C GLY A 68 9.22 5.33 -10.40
N MET A 69 8.85 4.78 -9.24
CA MET A 69 9.15 3.38 -8.90
C MET A 69 8.41 2.39 -9.81
N LYS A 70 7.13 2.67 -10.10
CA LYS A 70 6.26 1.89 -10.98
C LYS A 70 6.79 1.88 -12.40
N GLU A 71 7.16 3.04 -12.96
CA GLU A 71 7.77 3.12 -14.29
C GLU A 71 9.05 2.28 -14.36
N ARG A 72 9.98 2.49 -13.40
CA ARG A 72 11.24 1.74 -13.34
C ARG A 72 11.00 0.23 -13.21
N PHE A 73 10.01 -0.19 -12.45
CA PHE A 73 9.66 -1.61 -12.32
C PHE A 73 9.15 -2.17 -13.65
N LEU A 74 8.22 -1.48 -14.31
CA LEU A 74 7.67 -1.89 -15.60
C LEU A 74 8.74 -1.93 -16.71
N THR A 75 9.66 -0.97 -16.75
CA THR A 75 10.73 -0.98 -17.76
C THR A 75 11.69 -2.16 -17.59
N ASN A 76 12.06 -2.49 -16.33
CA ASN A 76 13.08 -3.51 -16.06
C ASN A 76 12.52 -4.93 -15.88
N PHE A 77 11.24 -5.06 -15.50
CA PHE A 77 10.62 -6.31 -15.06
C PHE A 77 9.23 -6.56 -15.66
N ASN A 78 8.93 -6.03 -16.86
CA ASN A 78 7.66 -6.30 -17.54
C ASN A 78 7.47 -7.76 -18.00
N GLN A 79 8.54 -8.54 -18.08
CA GLN A 79 8.49 -9.94 -18.48
C GLN A 79 8.67 -10.85 -17.27
N ARG A 80 7.80 -11.85 -17.16
CA ARG A 80 7.94 -12.94 -16.19
C ARG A 80 9.24 -13.68 -16.47
N LYS A 81 10.11 -13.79 -15.46
CA LYS A 81 11.31 -14.63 -15.50
C LYS A 81 10.96 -15.99 -14.91
N GLU A 82 11.28 -17.06 -15.63
CA GLU A 82 11.13 -18.42 -15.10
C GLU A 82 12.21 -18.71 -14.04
N SER A 83 11.96 -19.70 -13.18
CA SER A 83 12.90 -20.08 -12.12
C SER A 83 14.20 -20.64 -12.70
N GLU A 84 15.35 -20.16 -12.21
CA GLU A 84 16.66 -20.72 -12.52
C GLU A 84 17.11 -21.69 -11.41
N PHE A 85 17.61 -22.85 -11.79
CA PHE A 85 18.21 -23.82 -10.86
C PHE A 85 19.70 -23.55 -10.75
N TYR A 86 20.19 -23.33 -9.53
CA TYR A 86 21.61 -23.20 -9.22
C TYR A 86 22.08 -24.51 -8.57
N LEU A 87 23.15 -25.11 -9.12
CA LEU A 87 23.79 -26.33 -8.62
C LEU A 87 24.78 -26.04 -7.49
#